data_AF-A0A936K1N5-F1
#
_entry.id   AF-A0A936K1N5-F1
#
_cell.length_a   1.000
_cell.length_b   1.000
_cell.length_c   1.000
_cell.angle_alpha   90.00
_cell.angle_beta   90.00
_cell.angle_gamma   90.00
#
_symmetry.space_group_name_H-M   'P 1'
#
loop_
_entity.id
_entity.type
_entity.pdbx_description
1 polymer ?
#
loop_
_entity_poly.entity_id
_entity_poly.type
_entity_poly.pdbx_seq_one_letter_code
_entity_poly.pdbx_strand_id
1 'polypeptide(L)'
;MTVRSPALWTCLLLAAVALPSAAQTPAAAAASQVYRCPGPPVLYTDALSPQEAREKGCRTIEGTPITIIQARPKPAPAKAEAGNGASAARPADSKVDPSAQRQRDGEARRILQDELKKEEDKLLVLQKDYNNGEPERRGDERNYQRYIDRVAEMKLAIARKEADIAALKREIAKLPAP
;
A
#
# COMPACT_ATOMS: atom_id res chain seq x y z
N MET A 1 50.32 -47.15 35.60
CA MET A 1 49.69 -47.59 36.86
C MET A 1 49.35 -46.32 37.63
N THR A 2 48.11 -45.84 37.54
CA THR A 2 47.01 -45.95 38.54
C THR A 2 46.83 -44.57 39.21
N VAL A 3 45.65 -43.99 39.48
CA VAL A 3 44.25 -44.42 39.41
C VAL A 3 43.34 -43.18 39.69
N ARG A 4 42.19 -43.14 39.02
CA ARG A 4 40.83 -42.63 39.36
C ARG A 4 40.57 -41.33 40.16
N SER A 5 39.60 -40.58 39.63
CA SER A 5 38.65 -39.66 40.31
C SER A 5 37.85 -40.31 41.45
N PRO A 6 37.16 -39.51 42.29
CA PRO A 6 35.70 -39.67 42.34
C PRO A 6 34.89 -38.36 42.49
N ALA A 7 33.63 -38.49 42.10
CA ALA A 7 32.53 -37.55 42.23
C ALA A 7 31.89 -37.58 43.64
N LEU A 8 30.76 -36.84 43.77
CA LEU A 8 29.71 -36.82 44.82
C LEU A 8 29.87 -35.62 45.79
N TRP A 9 28.87 -34.85 46.20
CA TRP A 9 27.41 -34.89 46.09
C TRP A 9 26.83 -33.54 46.64
N THR A 10 25.49 -33.37 46.59
CA THR A 10 24.64 -32.32 47.22
C THR A 10 24.60 -30.93 46.54
N CYS A 11 23.48 -30.22 46.41
CA CYS A 11 22.07 -30.49 46.70
C CYS A 11 21.21 -29.48 45.90
N LEU A 12 20.12 -30.00 45.33
CA LEU A 12 18.82 -29.39 45.05
C LEU A 12 18.60 -27.92 45.50
N LEU A 13 18.23 -27.02 44.58
CA LEU A 13 17.23 -25.96 44.82
C LEU A 13 16.54 -25.62 43.50
N LEU A 14 15.32 -26.13 43.35
CA LEU A 14 14.33 -25.71 42.36
C LEU A 14 13.91 -24.26 42.66
N ALA A 15 14.24 -23.32 41.78
CA ALA A 15 13.61 -22.01 41.73
C ALA A 15 12.68 -21.96 40.51
N ALA A 16 11.40 -22.25 40.74
CA ALA A 16 10.34 -22.05 39.77
C ALA A 16 10.13 -20.54 39.57
N VAL A 17 10.71 -19.98 38.52
CA VAL A 17 10.41 -18.61 38.07
C VAL A 17 9.12 -18.68 37.25
N ALA A 18 8.00 -18.33 37.89
CA ALA A 18 6.75 -18.09 37.21
C ALA A 18 6.87 -16.80 36.37
N LEU A 19 6.96 -16.95 35.04
CA LEU A 19 6.81 -15.81 34.12
C LEU A 19 5.34 -15.37 34.14
N PRO A 20 5.02 -14.09 34.40
CA PRO A 20 3.68 -13.58 34.20
C PRO A 20 3.40 -13.49 32.69
N SER A 21 2.40 -14.26 32.24
CA SER A 21 1.80 -14.12 30.92
C SER A 21 1.27 -12.69 30.73
N ALA A 22 1.90 -11.93 29.83
CA ALA A 22 1.38 -10.66 29.38
C ALA A 22 0.06 -10.92 28.62
N ALA A 23 -1.07 -10.69 29.30
CA ALA A 23 -2.36 -10.60 28.66
C ALA A 23 -2.33 -9.39 27.70
N GLN A 24 -2.24 -9.66 26.40
CA GLN A 24 -2.45 -8.64 25.37
C GLN A 24 -3.93 -8.26 25.40
N THR A 25 -4.23 -7.11 26.00
CA THR A 25 -5.53 -6.48 25.87
C THR A 25 -5.69 -6.00 24.42
N PRO A 26 -6.76 -6.39 23.71
CA PRO A 26 -7.02 -5.81 22.39
C PRO A 26 -7.29 -4.32 22.57
N ALA A 27 -6.53 -3.49 21.86
CA ALA A 27 -6.80 -2.05 21.77
C ALA A 27 -8.19 -1.87 21.15
N ALA A 28 -9.15 -1.40 21.95
CA ALA A 28 -10.45 -0.98 21.45
C ALA A 28 -10.23 0.19 20.48
N ALA A 29 -10.62 0.02 19.22
CA ALA A 29 -10.67 1.11 18.27
C ALA A 29 -11.66 2.15 18.80
N ALA A 30 -11.16 3.29 19.26
CA ALA A 30 -11.98 4.39 19.71
C ALA A 30 -12.79 4.91 18.51
N ALA A 31 -14.12 4.88 18.62
CA ALA A 31 -15.00 5.53 17.68
C ALA A 31 -14.72 7.05 17.72
N SER A 32 -14.09 7.61 16.69
CA SER A 32 -13.84 9.05 16.60
C SER A 32 -15.16 9.77 16.35
N GLN A 33 -15.69 10.47 17.36
CA GLN A 33 -16.88 11.31 17.22
C GLN A 33 -16.54 12.55 16.39
N VAL A 34 -17.27 12.76 15.29
CA VAL A 34 -17.11 13.95 14.44
C VAL A 34 -18.21 14.95 14.79
N TYR A 35 -17.86 16.22 14.98
CA TYR A 35 -18.80 17.29 15.29
C TYR A 35 -18.99 18.21 14.09
N ARG A 36 -20.22 18.66 13.87
CA ARG A 36 -20.59 19.70 12.88
C ARG A 36 -20.91 21.00 13.60
N CYS A 37 -20.03 21.98 13.46
CA CYS A 37 -20.15 23.28 14.08
C CYS A 37 -20.91 24.27 13.18
N PRO A 38 -21.91 25.00 13.71
CA PRO A 38 -22.63 26.02 12.96
C PRO A 38 -21.73 27.24 12.70
N GLY A 39 -21.76 27.77 11.47
CA GLY A 39 -21.02 28.96 11.04
C GLY A 39 -20.86 29.01 9.52
N PRO A 40 -20.56 30.17 8.92
CA PRO A 40 -20.06 30.25 7.55
C PRO A 40 -18.52 30.29 7.58
N PRO A 41 -17.80 29.27 7.08
CA PRO A 41 -18.28 27.97 6.59
C PRO A 41 -18.58 26.97 7.71
N VAL A 42 -19.43 25.98 7.41
CA VAL A 42 -19.79 24.91 8.35
C VAL A 42 -18.58 24.01 8.54
N LEU A 43 -18.05 23.97 9.76
CA LEU A 43 -16.83 23.23 10.10
C LEU A 43 -17.17 21.81 10.60
N TYR A 44 -16.48 20.81 10.05
CA TYR A 44 -16.53 19.42 10.52
C TYR A 44 -15.18 19.11 11.19
N THR A 45 -15.19 18.65 12.44
CA THR A 45 -13.96 18.40 13.21
C THR A 45 -14.12 17.25 14.20
N ASP A 46 -13.07 16.44 14.33
CA ASP A 46 -12.90 15.34 15.28
C ASP A 46 -11.97 15.71 16.46
N ALA A 47 -11.41 16.92 16.43
CA ALA A 47 -10.43 17.39 17.41
C ALA A 47 -11.03 18.09 18.63
N LEU A 48 -12.36 18.22 18.71
CA LEU A 48 -13.05 18.87 19.84
C LEU A 48 -13.49 17.86 20.89
N SER A 49 -13.37 18.21 22.17
CA SER A 49 -13.98 17.44 23.24
C SER A 49 -15.51 17.59 23.26
N PRO A 50 -16.26 16.65 23.86
CA PRO A 50 -17.72 16.73 23.96
C PRO A 50 -18.24 17.99 24.66
N GLN A 51 -17.44 18.59 25.55
CA GLN A 51 -17.80 19.81 26.27
C GLN A 51 -17.60 21.05 25.38
N GLU A 52 -16.44 21.17 24.73
CA GLU A 52 -16.14 22.28 23.81
C GLU A 52 -17.07 22.29 22.60
N ALA A 53 -17.46 21.10 22.10
CA ALA A 53 -18.44 20.99 21.03
C ALA A 53 -19.82 21.53 21.45
N ARG A 54 -20.24 21.29 22.69
CA ARG A 54 -21.52 21.82 23.22
C ARG A 54 -21.47 23.33 23.39
N GLU A 55 -20.38 23.86 23.92
CA GLU A 55 -20.18 25.31 24.10
C GLU A 55 -20.18 26.06 22.76
N LYS A 56 -19.59 25.47 21.72
CA LYS A 56 -19.56 26.01 20.36
C LYS A 56 -20.83 25.72 19.55
N GLY A 57 -21.84 25.10 20.16
CA GLY A 57 -23.11 24.74 19.49
C GLY A 57 -22.96 23.68 18.39
N CYS A 58 -21.85 22.94 18.37
CA CYS A 58 -21.60 21.87 17.41
C CYS A 58 -22.46 20.64 17.72
N ARG A 59 -23.02 20.02 16.67
CA ARG A 59 -23.80 18.78 16.80
C ARG A 59 -22.91 17.57 16.52
N THR A 60 -22.98 16.56 17.36
CA THR A 60 -22.32 15.26 17.10
C THR A 60 -22.96 14.61 15.89
N ILE A 61 -22.15 14.25 14.90
CA ILE A 61 -22.53 13.38 13.80
C ILE A 61 -21.90 12.03 14.10
N GLU A 62 -22.74 11.07 14.46
CA GLU A 62 -22.34 9.67 14.39
C GLU A 62 -22.25 9.33 12.90
N GLY A 63 -21.03 9.36 12.36
CA GLY A 63 -20.77 8.76 11.06
C GLY A 63 -21.21 7.31 11.13
N THR A 64 -21.94 6.84 10.11
CA THR A 64 -22.15 5.39 9.93
C THR A 64 -20.82 4.70 10.17
N PRO A 65 -20.79 3.62 10.97
CA PRO A 65 -19.53 2.99 11.34
C PRO A 65 -18.78 2.67 10.05
N ILE A 66 -17.64 3.34 9.85
CA ILE A 66 -16.76 3.04 8.73
C ILE A 66 -16.26 1.64 9.01
N THR A 67 -16.85 0.64 8.34
CA THR A 67 -16.41 -0.73 8.44
C THR A 67 -15.08 -0.83 7.71
N ILE A 68 -13.99 -0.54 8.42
CA ILE A 68 -12.64 -0.79 7.94
C ILE A 68 -12.47 -2.31 7.96
N ILE A 69 -12.78 -2.96 6.85
CA ILE A 69 -12.46 -4.36 6.64
C ILE A 69 -10.95 -4.41 6.44
N GLN A 70 -10.20 -4.60 7.52
CA GLN A 70 -8.78 -4.90 7.41
C GLN A 70 -8.65 -6.21 6.62
N ALA A 71 -8.04 -6.12 5.43
CA ALA A 71 -7.71 -7.30 4.66
C ALA A 71 -6.79 -8.16 5.52
N ARG A 72 -7.29 -9.31 5.97
CA ARG A 72 -6.46 -10.27 6.71
C ARG A 72 -5.30 -10.65 5.78
N PRO A 73 -4.05 -10.69 6.28
CA PRO A 73 -2.94 -11.22 5.50
C PRO A 73 -3.30 -12.62 5.01
N LYS A 74 -3.07 -12.86 3.71
CA LYS A 74 -3.37 -14.12 3.03
C LYS A 74 -2.70 -15.26 3.80
N PRO A 75 -3.44 -16.25 4.35
CA PRO A 75 -2.82 -17.37 5.00
C PRO A 75 -1.99 -18.16 3.97
N ALA A 76 -0.78 -18.54 4.37
CA ALA A 76 0.01 -19.54 3.64
C ALA A 76 -0.81 -20.85 3.54
N PRO A 77 -0.69 -21.62 2.44
CA PRO A 77 -1.50 -22.81 2.24
C PRO A 77 -1.15 -23.87 3.29
N ALA A 78 -2.02 -24.04 4.28
CA ALA A 78 -2.01 -25.17 5.19
C ALA A 78 -2.82 -26.32 4.58
N LYS A 79 -2.29 -27.55 4.72
CA LYS A 79 -2.93 -28.78 4.25
C LYS A 79 -4.31 -28.95 4.90
N ALA A 80 -5.29 -29.34 4.08
CA ALA A 80 -6.68 -29.44 4.44
C ALA A 80 -6.94 -30.54 5.49
N GLU A 81 -7.58 -30.17 6.59
CA GLU A 81 -8.47 -31.04 7.36
C GLU A 81 -9.85 -30.38 7.43
N ALA A 82 -10.86 -31.17 7.13
CA ALA A 82 -12.24 -30.73 6.97
C ALA A 82 -12.83 -30.27 8.32
N GLY A 83 -13.09 -28.97 8.44
CA GLY A 83 -13.83 -28.37 9.54
C GLY A 83 -14.94 -27.49 9.00
N ASN A 84 -16.19 -27.89 9.27
CA ASN A 84 -17.42 -27.19 8.90
C ASN A 84 -17.49 -25.81 9.61
N GLY A 85 -16.96 -24.77 8.98
CA GLY A 85 -17.12 -23.38 9.40
C GLY A 85 -18.15 -22.68 8.51
N ALA A 86 -19.38 -22.54 8.98
CA ALA A 86 -20.44 -21.80 8.31
C ALA A 86 -20.05 -20.33 8.17
N SER A 87 -19.46 -19.98 7.03
CA SER A 87 -19.36 -18.60 6.57
C SER A 87 -20.76 -18.15 6.19
N ALA A 88 -21.27 -17.12 6.86
CA ALA A 88 -22.53 -16.48 6.49
C ALA A 88 -22.54 -16.22 4.97
N ALA A 89 -23.53 -16.81 4.29
CA ALA A 89 -23.67 -16.73 2.85
C ALA A 89 -23.80 -15.26 2.43
N ARG A 90 -22.75 -14.70 1.83
CA ARG A 90 -22.89 -13.51 1.00
C ARG A 90 -23.92 -13.82 -0.09
N PRO A 91 -24.83 -12.89 -0.43
CA PRO A 91 -25.85 -13.14 -1.44
C PRO A 91 -25.17 -13.65 -2.72
N ALA A 92 -25.68 -14.76 -3.25
CA ALA A 92 -25.11 -15.48 -4.39
C ALA A 92 -25.03 -14.63 -5.68
N ASP A 93 -25.67 -13.45 -5.69
CA ASP A 93 -25.66 -12.43 -6.74
C ASP A 93 -24.39 -11.57 -6.83
N SER A 94 -23.43 -11.70 -5.91
CA SER A 94 -22.18 -10.91 -5.98
C SER A 94 -21.13 -11.48 -6.95
N LYS A 95 -21.45 -12.54 -7.69
CA LYS A 95 -20.53 -13.16 -8.66
C LYS A 95 -20.75 -12.51 -10.01
N VAL A 96 -19.78 -11.72 -10.44
CA VAL A 96 -19.85 -11.13 -11.78
C VAL A 96 -19.79 -12.23 -12.82
N ASP A 97 -20.62 -12.12 -13.85
CA ASP A 97 -20.67 -13.08 -14.95
C ASP A 97 -19.26 -13.28 -15.58
N PRO A 98 -18.81 -14.54 -15.82
CA PRO A 98 -17.49 -14.81 -16.37
C PRO A 98 -17.23 -14.18 -17.74
N SER A 99 -18.25 -14.02 -18.58
CA SER A 99 -18.10 -13.36 -19.89
C SER A 99 -17.90 -11.86 -19.72
N ALA A 100 -18.65 -11.23 -18.81
CA ALA A 100 -18.47 -9.82 -18.46
C ALA A 100 -17.09 -9.56 -17.82
N GLN A 101 -16.56 -10.52 -17.03
CA GLN A 101 -15.20 -10.42 -16.48
C GLN A 101 -14.14 -10.45 -17.58
N ARG A 102 -14.22 -11.40 -18.52
CA ARG A 102 -13.29 -11.48 -19.66
C ARG A 102 -13.33 -10.23 -20.54
N GLN A 103 -14.51 -9.66 -20.75
CA GLN A 103 -14.65 -8.41 -21.51
C GLN A 103 -13.92 -7.25 -20.82
N ARG A 104 -14.11 -7.09 -19.50
CA ARG A 104 -13.40 -6.06 -18.71
C ARG A 104 -11.89 -6.28 -18.69
N ASP A 105 -11.43 -7.51 -18.55
CA ASP A 105 -10.00 -7.84 -18.57
C ASP A 105 -9.39 -7.54 -19.95
N GLY A 106 -10.12 -7.81 -21.03
CA GLY A 106 -9.73 -7.47 -22.39
C GLY A 106 -9.68 -5.96 -22.65
N GLU A 107 -10.66 -5.20 -22.14
CA GLU A 107 -10.68 -3.74 -22.21
C GLU A 107 -9.53 -3.13 -21.40
N ALA A 108 -9.32 -3.57 -20.16
CA ALA A 108 -8.20 -3.14 -19.33
C ALA A 108 -6.85 -3.40 -20.01
N ARG A 109 -6.68 -4.57 -20.65
CA ARG A 109 -5.49 -4.89 -21.42
C ARG A 109 -5.28 -3.91 -22.59
N ARG A 110 -6.34 -3.60 -23.36
CA ARG A 110 -6.27 -2.65 -24.47
C ARG A 110 -5.88 -1.26 -24.00
N ILE A 111 -6.52 -0.74 -22.95
CA ILE A 111 -6.22 0.59 -22.40
C ILE A 111 -4.76 0.67 -21.95
N LEU A 112 -4.26 -0.33 -21.22
CA LEU A 112 -2.87 -0.33 -20.77
C LEU A 112 -1.88 -0.47 -21.93
N GLN A 113 -2.21 -1.22 -22.98
CA GLN A 113 -1.38 -1.32 -24.19
C GLN A 113 -1.33 -0.01 -24.98
N ASP A 114 -2.45 0.71 -25.06
CA ASP A 114 -2.49 2.01 -25.73
C ASP A 114 -1.71 3.06 -24.94
N GLU A 115 -1.80 3.04 -23.61
CA GLU A 115 -0.99 3.91 -22.77
C GLU A 115 0.50 3.55 -22.87
N LEU A 116 0.83 2.26 -22.88
CA LEU A 116 2.20 1.80 -23.09
C LEU A 116 2.81 2.36 -24.37
N LYS A 117 2.08 2.28 -25.49
CA LYS A 117 2.53 2.82 -26.78
C LYS A 117 2.78 4.32 -26.72
N LYS A 118 1.84 5.08 -26.13
CA LYS A 118 2.01 6.53 -25.97
C LYS A 118 3.24 6.89 -25.14
N GLU A 119 3.52 6.13 -24.08
CA GLU A 119 4.69 6.35 -23.25
C GLU A 119 5.99 5.96 -23.95
N GLU A 120 6.00 4.87 -24.73
CA GLU A 120 7.11 4.47 -25.59
C GLU A 120 7.40 5.53 -26.67
N ASP A 121 6.36 6.09 -27.32
CA ASP A 121 6.51 7.17 -28.31
C ASP A 121 7.12 8.43 -27.68
N LYS A 122 6.66 8.83 -26.48
CA LYS A 122 7.24 9.96 -25.74
C LYS A 122 8.69 9.71 -25.38
N LEU A 123 9.04 8.48 -24.97
CA LEU A 123 10.42 8.11 -24.67
C LEU A 123 11.31 8.25 -25.92
N LEU A 124 10.84 7.82 -27.09
CA LEU A 124 11.58 7.97 -28.35
C LEU A 124 11.87 9.44 -28.67
N VAL A 125 10.89 10.33 -28.46
CA VAL A 125 11.09 11.78 -28.63
C VAL A 125 12.13 12.30 -27.65
N LEU A 126 12.03 11.96 -26.35
CA LEU A 126 13.01 12.37 -25.34
C LEU A 126 14.42 11.86 -25.64
N GLN A 127 14.56 10.61 -26.09
CA GLN A 127 15.85 10.03 -26.46
C GLN A 127 16.45 10.72 -27.70
N LYS A 128 15.61 11.06 -28.68
CA LYS A 128 16.04 11.83 -29.85
C LYS A 128 16.53 13.22 -29.46
N ASP A 129 15.79 13.92 -28.61
CA ASP A 129 16.17 15.26 -28.14
C ASP A 129 17.44 15.23 -27.27
N TYR A 130 17.60 14.17 -26.46
CA TYR A 130 18.80 13.94 -25.66
C TYR A 130 20.03 13.64 -26.51
N ASN A 131 19.85 13.11 -27.72
CA ASN A 131 20.91 12.89 -28.71
C ASN A 131 22.19 12.26 -28.10
N ASN A 132 22.04 11.11 -27.44
CA ASN A 132 23.14 10.40 -26.76
C ASN A 132 23.90 11.21 -25.69
N GLY A 133 23.28 12.25 -25.13
CA GLY A 133 23.90 13.13 -24.13
C GLY A 133 24.48 14.40 -24.71
N GLU A 134 24.31 14.61 -26.02
CA GLU A 134 24.74 15.80 -26.74
C GLU A 134 23.53 16.50 -27.37
N PRO A 135 22.53 16.94 -26.57
CA PRO A 135 21.39 17.69 -27.09
C PRO A 135 21.88 18.99 -27.74
N GLU A 136 21.15 19.47 -28.75
CA GLU A 136 21.50 20.70 -29.43
C GLU A 136 21.51 21.89 -28.47
N ARG A 137 22.57 22.71 -28.53
CA ARG A 137 22.74 23.89 -27.68
C ARG A 137 21.75 24.95 -28.09
N ARG A 138 21.04 25.49 -27.11
CA ARG A 138 20.05 26.55 -27.35
C ARG A 138 20.73 27.91 -27.22
N GLY A 139 20.24 28.91 -27.95
CA GLY A 139 20.82 30.26 -27.97
C GLY A 139 20.75 31.00 -26.63
N ASP A 140 19.82 30.62 -25.76
CA ASP A 140 19.64 31.12 -24.39
C ASP A 140 20.64 30.52 -23.37
N GLU A 141 21.38 29.47 -23.76
CA GLU A 141 22.38 28.79 -22.93
C GLU A 141 23.76 29.45 -23.04
N ARG A 142 23.82 30.77 -22.80
CA ARG A 142 25.09 31.53 -22.79
C ARG A 142 26.08 31.02 -21.73
N ASN A 143 25.58 30.40 -20.66
CA ASN A 143 26.40 29.76 -19.61
C ASN A 143 26.43 28.25 -19.83
N TYR A 144 27.64 27.67 -19.88
CA TYR A 144 27.85 26.23 -20.06
C TYR A 144 27.22 25.38 -18.94
N GLN A 145 27.16 25.88 -17.71
CA GLN A 145 26.54 25.14 -16.60
C GLN A 145 25.04 24.86 -16.87
N ARG A 146 24.32 25.81 -17.48
CA ARG A 146 22.90 25.61 -17.83
C ARG A 146 22.69 24.46 -18.82
N TYR A 147 23.63 24.30 -19.74
CA TYR A 147 23.61 23.19 -20.68
C TYR A 147 23.77 21.86 -19.94
N ILE A 148 24.77 21.77 -19.04
CA ILE A 148 25.04 20.56 -18.25
C ILE A 148 23.85 20.20 -17.36
N ASP A 149 23.27 21.19 -16.69
CA ASP A 149 22.09 20.99 -15.84
C ASP A 149 20.90 20.48 -16.68
N ARG A 150 20.64 21.08 -17.85
CA ARG A 150 19.59 20.60 -18.76
C ARG A 150 19.85 19.18 -19.25
N VAL A 151 21.08 18.83 -19.64
CA VAL A 151 21.43 17.47 -20.08
C VAL A 151 21.18 16.47 -18.94
N ALA A 152 21.54 16.83 -17.71
CA ALA A 152 21.27 16.02 -16.52
C ALA A 152 19.76 15.87 -16.28
N GLU A 153 18.97 16.93 -16.41
CA GLU A 153 17.51 16.89 -16.30
C GLU A 153 16.87 16.01 -17.38
N MET A 154 17.32 16.09 -18.64
CA MET A 154 16.85 15.22 -19.72
C MET A 154 17.12 13.75 -19.41
N LYS A 155 18.32 13.43 -18.91
CA LYS A 155 18.68 12.07 -18.51
C LYS A 155 17.77 11.56 -17.39
N LEU A 156 17.46 12.40 -16.40
CA LEU A 156 16.52 12.07 -15.33
C LEU A 156 15.10 11.88 -15.85
N ALA A 157 14.66 12.71 -16.80
CA ALA A 157 13.35 12.58 -17.44
C ALA A 157 13.21 11.27 -18.21
N ILE A 158 14.24 10.88 -18.96
CA ILE A 158 14.34 9.58 -19.65
C ILE A 158 14.23 8.45 -18.63
N ALA A 159 15.05 8.46 -17.57
CA ALA A 159 15.03 7.41 -16.56
C ALA A 159 13.66 7.26 -15.86
N ARG A 160 12.96 8.37 -15.60
CA ARG A 160 11.58 8.33 -15.08
C ARG A 160 10.63 7.70 -16.08
N LYS A 161 10.72 8.04 -17.36
CA LYS A 161 9.86 7.44 -18.39
C LYS A 161 10.11 5.96 -18.61
N GLU A 162 11.37 5.53 -18.57
CA GLU A 162 11.72 4.11 -18.61
C GLU A 162 11.12 3.34 -17.41
N ALA A 163 11.13 3.95 -16.22
CA ALA A 163 10.49 3.38 -15.04
C ALA A 163 8.97 3.27 -15.19
N ASP A 164 8.31 4.29 -15.74
CA ASP A 164 6.86 4.28 -16.02
C ASP A 164 6.48 3.17 -17.01
N ILE A 165 7.23 3.04 -18.11
CA ILE A 165 7.05 1.97 -19.10
C ILE A 165 7.23 0.60 -18.43
N ALA A 166 8.25 0.45 -17.59
CA ALA A 166 8.46 -0.80 -16.86
C ALA A 166 7.34 -1.10 -15.85
N ALA A 167 6.70 -0.08 -15.27
CA ALA A 167 5.53 -0.25 -14.41
C ALA A 167 4.32 -0.70 -15.24
N LEU A 168 4.03 -0.05 -16.36
CA LEU A 168 2.93 -0.43 -17.26
C LEU A 168 3.09 -1.86 -17.79
N LYS A 169 4.30 -2.26 -18.20
CA LYS A 169 4.59 -3.64 -18.62
C LYS A 169 4.30 -4.66 -17.52
N ARG A 170 4.59 -4.31 -16.26
CA ARG A 170 4.28 -5.16 -15.10
C ARG A 170 2.77 -5.26 -14.85
N GLU A 171 2.01 -4.15 -14.98
CA GLU A 171 0.55 -4.20 -14.84
C GLU A 171 -0.10 -5.06 -15.95
N ILE A 172 0.35 -4.93 -17.20
CA ILE A 172 -0.11 -5.77 -18.32
C ILE A 172 0.17 -7.26 -18.07
N ALA A 173 1.31 -7.58 -17.47
CA ALA A 173 1.69 -8.94 -17.12
C ALA A 173 0.87 -9.54 -15.97
N LYS A 174 0.27 -8.70 -15.10
CA LYS A 174 -0.64 -9.15 -14.03
C LYS A 174 -2.01 -9.54 -14.56
N LEU A 175 -2.42 -9.01 -15.70
CA LEU A 175 -3.71 -9.35 -16.30
C LEU A 175 -3.72 -10.81 -16.78
N PRO A 176 -4.86 -11.53 -16.63
CA PRO A 176 -4.98 -12.92 -17.03
C PRO A 176 -4.66 -13.09 -18.53
N ALA A 177 -3.99 -14.18 -18.89
CA ALA A 177 -3.65 -14.48 -20.26
C ALA A 177 -4.91 -14.44 -21.16
N PRO A 178 -4.79 -13.93 -22.39
CA PRO A 178 -5.90 -13.86 -23.33
C PRO A 178 -6.46 -15.24 -23.70
#